data_AF-A0A8H7GJP5-F1
#
_entry.id   AF-A0A8H7GJP5-F1
#
_cell.length_a   1.000
_cell.length_b   1.000
_cell.length_c   1.000
_cell.angle_alpha   90.00
_cell.angle_beta   90.00
_cell.angle_gamma   90.00
#
_symmetry.space_group_name_H-M   'P 1'
#
loop_
_entity.id
_entity.type
_entity.pdbx_description
1 polymer ?
#
loop_
_entity_poly.entity_id
_entity_poly.type
_entity_poly.pdbx_seq_one_letter_code
_entity_poly.pdbx_strand_id
1 'polypeptide(L)'
;MASMAMDDDDELNFFRNYAGGGSSITAPRAPRRASPNPFDALNDRDTPAPNRAADEDETPLQQLIRHWMNERHAPDLLPAQQVLLAGLLDHIHRQTDTVQTLRADPSSSEEDHFRIMLVQTEIERVKFIVRSYVRTRLFKIEKYARFITMNEELQVRMTATEQEHARRHADLTDEHFFNSVLQSLPPPQRALDEEGTYQPNMSESTHFIARP
;
A
#
# COMPACT_ATOMS: atom_id res chain seq x y z
N MET A 1 -1.77 -18.20 -17.73
CA MET A 1 -1.19 -17.66 -16.49
C MET A 1 0.26 -18.09 -16.43
N ALA A 2 1.18 -17.26 -16.92
CA ALA A 2 2.60 -17.50 -16.71
C ALA A 2 2.90 -17.20 -15.24
N SER A 3 3.16 -18.25 -14.45
CA SER A 3 3.73 -18.11 -13.12
C SER A 3 5.17 -17.69 -13.31
N MET A 4 5.41 -16.38 -13.33
CA MET A 4 6.74 -15.80 -13.26
C MET A 4 7.22 -16.00 -11.81
N ALA A 5 7.91 -17.11 -11.58
CA ALA A 5 8.64 -17.32 -10.33
C ALA A 5 9.72 -16.23 -10.29
N MET A 6 9.47 -15.21 -9.49
CA MET A 6 10.42 -14.15 -9.20
C MET A 6 11.41 -14.74 -8.19
N ASP A 7 12.72 -14.64 -8.45
CA ASP A 7 13.72 -15.05 -7.47
C ASP A 7 13.54 -14.22 -6.17
N ASP A 8 13.90 -14.78 -5.01
CA ASP A 8 13.74 -14.11 -3.70
C ASP A 8 14.39 -12.70 -3.71
N ASP A 9 15.52 -12.54 -4.40
CA ASP A 9 16.23 -11.26 -4.53
C ASP A 9 15.49 -10.26 -5.44
N ASP A 10 14.86 -10.74 -6.52
CA ASP A 10 14.03 -9.93 -7.40
C ASP A 10 12.75 -9.49 -6.69
N GLU A 11 12.14 -10.39 -5.90
CA GLU A 11 10.95 -10.12 -5.10
C GLU A 11 11.24 -9.03 -4.05
N LEU A 12 12.37 -9.13 -3.35
CA LEU A 12 12.81 -8.12 -2.39
C LEU A 12 13.17 -6.79 -3.05
N ASN A 13 13.79 -6.81 -4.23
CA ASN A 13 14.08 -5.60 -4.99
C ASN A 13 12.80 -4.91 -5.50
N PHE A 14 11.80 -5.67 -5.95
CA PHE A 14 10.49 -5.14 -6.28
C PHE A 14 9.88 -4.41 -5.08
N PHE A 15 9.93 -5.02 -3.91
CA PHE A 15 9.41 -4.41 -2.69
C PHE A 15 10.20 -3.19 -2.22
N ARG A 16 11.53 -3.21 -2.35
CA ARG A 16 12.39 -2.05 -2.07
C ARG A 16 12.05 -0.89 -2.99
N ASN A 17 11.87 -1.15 -4.29
CA ASN A 17 11.49 -0.12 -5.26
C ASN A 17 10.09 0.42 -4.99
N TYR A 18 9.16 -0.44 -4.57
CA TYR A 18 7.81 -0.04 -4.17
C TYR A 18 7.80 0.90 -2.96
N ALA A 19 8.67 0.68 -1.98
CA ALA A 19 8.78 1.50 -0.77
C ALA A 19 9.74 2.71 -0.91
N GLY A 20 10.70 2.65 -1.84
CA GLY A 20 11.81 3.60 -1.99
C GLY A 20 11.57 4.77 -2.95
N GLY A 21 10.38 4.92 -3.53
CA GLY A 21 10.06 5.99 -4.49
C GLY A 21 9.94 7.41 -3.92
N GLY A 22 10.23 7.63 -2.64
CA GLY A 22 10.09 8.93 -1.96
C GLY A 22 11.41 9.70 -1.89
N SER A 23 11.56 10.75 -2.71
CA SER A 23 12.61 11.75 -2.53
C SER A 23 12.54 12.38 -1.13
N SER A 24 13.72 12.65 -0.54
CA SER A 24 13.92 13.34 0.74
C SER A 24 13.07 14.60 0.86
N ILE A 25 12.02 14.56 1.69
CA ILE A 25 11.30 15.76 2.12
C ILE A 25 11.98 16.26 3.39
N THR A 26 12.86 17.25 3.22
CA THR A 26 13.32 18.08 4.32
C THR A 26 12.13 18.88 4.84
N ALA A 27 11.71 18.62 6.08
CA ALA A 27 10.60 19.31 6.70
C ALA A 27 10.91 20.81 6.87
N PRO A 28 10.03 21.74 6.44
CA PRO A 28 10.24 23.16 6.70
C PRO A 28 9.95 23.48 8.17
N ARG A 29 10.78 24.36 8.74
CA ARG A 29 10.69 24.82 10.13
C ARG A 29 9.39 25.62 10.33
N ALA A 30 8.49 25.10 11.17
CA ALA A 30 7.20 25.73 11.45
C ALA A 30 7.36 27.15 12.06
N PRO A 31 6.51 28.12 11.68
CA PRO A 31 6.50 29.44 12.32
C PRO A 31 5.94 29.35 13.75
N ARG A 32 6.42 30.23 14.64
CA ARG A 32 5.98 30.31 16.04
C ARG A 32 4.46 30.56 16.10
N ARG A 33 3.72 29.58 16.61
CA ARG A 33 2.26 29.64 16.80
C ARG A 33 1.93 30.71 17.85
N ALA A 34 1.09 31.68 17.50
CA ALA A 34 0.54 32.64 18.46
C ALA A 34 -0.30 31.90 19.51
N SER A 35 -0.27 32.36 20.75
CA SER A 35 -1.02 31.77 21.87
C SER A 35 -2.53 31.76 21.55
N PRO A 36 -3.25 30.64 21.76
CA PRO A 36 -4.68 30.57 21.44
C PRO A 36 -5.50 31.45 22.40
N ASN A 37 -6.55 32.06 21.88
CA ASN A 37 -7.53 32.79 22.69
C ASN A 37 -8.24 31.82 23.66
N PRO A 38 -8.45 32.18 24.94
CA PRO A 38 -9.05 31.28 25.93
C PRO A 38 -10.50 30.85 25.64
N PHE A 39 -11.15 31.47 24.66
CA PHE A 39 -12.58 31.27 24.36
C PHE A 39 -12.85 30.35 23.16
N ASP A 40 -11.82 29.90 22.42
CA ASP A 40 -11.99 28.93 21.31
C ASP A 40 -12.16 27.48 21.81
N ALA A 41 -11.91 27.23 23.10
CA ALA A 41 -11.93 25.88 23.70
C ALA A 41 -13.34 25.28 23.91
N LEU A 42 -14.40 25.97 23.50
CA LEU A 42 -15.79 25.55 23.77
C LEU A 42 -16.51 24.95 22.55
N ASN A 43 -15.90 24.93 21.36
CA ASN A 43 -16.57 24.43 20.14
C ASN A 43 -15.95 23.15 19.54
N ASP A 44 -14.90 22.59 20.14
CA ASP A 44 -14.13 21.45 19.59
C ASP A 44 -14.46 20.09 20.24
N ARG A 45 -15.71 19.89 20.70
CA ARG A 45 -16.09 18.62 21.37
C ARG A 45 -16.47 17.47 20.43
N ASP A 46 -16.61 17.72 19.12
CA ASP A 46 -17.06 16.70 18.15
C ASP A 46 -16.08 16.43 17.01
N THR A 47 -14.81 16.86 17.09
CA THR A 47 -13.79 16.37 16.16
C THR A 47 -13.20 15.09 16.75
N PRO A 48 -13.49 13.88 16.24
CA PRO A 48 -12.80 12.69 16.69
C PRO A 48 -11.31 12.88 16.40
N ALA A 49 -10.53 13.03 17.47
CA ALA A 49 -9.08 13.06 17.35
C ALA A 49 -8.65 11.80 16.58
N PRO A 50 -7.75 11.90 15.58
CA PRO A 50 -7.22 10.71 14.94
C PRO A 50 -6.61 9.85 16.03
N ASN A 51 -6.97 8.56 16.00
CA ASN A 51 -6.77 7.52 17.01
C ASN A 51 -5.29 7.27 17.37
N ARG A 52 -4.58 8.28 17.87
CA ARG A 52 -3.13 8.26 18.16
C ARG A 52 -2.78 7.41 19.38
N ALA A 53 -3.72 7.21 20.31
CA ALA A 53 -3.45 6.51 21.56
C ALA A 53 -3.30 4.99 21.41
N ALA A 54 -3.81 4.39 20.32
CA ALA A 54 -3.74 2.94 20.09
C ALA A 54 -2.53 2.50 19.24
N ASP A 55 -1.78 3.45 18.66
CA ASP A 55 -0.65 3.15 17.77
C ASP A 55 0.68 2.96 18.52
N GLU A 56 0.78 3.39 19.78
CA GLU A 56 2.04 3.39 20.53
C GLU A 56 2.47 2.00 21.06
N ASP A 57 1.53 1.05 21.20
CA ASP A 57 1.79 -0.31 21.72
C ASP A 57 1.85 -1.42 20.64
N GLU A 58 1.57 -1.10 19.38
CA GLU A 58 1.53 -2.10 18.30
C GLU A 58 2.89 -2.31 17.64
N THR A 59 3.27 -3.58 17.48
CA THR A 59 4.41 -3.94 16.63
C THR A 59 4.17 -3.53 15.17
N PRO A 60 5.23 -3.24 14.38
CA PRO A 60 5.07 -2.91 12.95
C PRO A 60 4.26 -3.95 12.16
N LEU A 61 4.42 -5.24 12.48
CA LEU A 61 3.64 -6.31 11.86
C LEU A 61 2.14 -6.22 12.20
N GLN A 62 1.78 -5.94 13.45
CA GLN A 62 0.38 -5.75 13.85
C GLN A 62 -0.24 -4.54 13.16
N GLN A 63 0.51 -3.44 13.05
CA GLN A 63 0.08 -2.27 12.28
C GLN A 63 -0.17 -2.65 10.81
N LEU A 64 0.75 -3.39 10.17
CA LEU A 64 0.56 -3.81 8.78
C LEU A 64 -0.63 -4.74 8.62
N ILE A 65 -0.83 -5.72 9.52
CA ILE A 65 -2.01 -6.61 9.48
C ILE A 65 -3.30 -5.79 9.56
N ARG A 66 -3.35 -4.77 10.40
CA ARG A 66 -4.49 -3.86 10.50
C ARG A 66 -4.70 -3.09 9.20
N HIS A 67 -3.67 -2.47 8.65
CA HIS A 67 -3.78 -1.73 7.38
C HIS A 67 -4.15 -2.64 6.21
N TRP A 68 -3.63 -3.88 6.20
CA TRP A 68 -3.97 -4.91 5.24
C TRP A 68 -5.44 -5.32 5.33
N MET A 69 -5.95 -5.56 6.54
CA MET A 69 -7.37 -5.87 6.76
C MET A 69 -8.25 -4.69 6.34
N ASN A 70 -7.90 -3.47 6.72
CA ASN A 70 -8.66 -2.27 6.34
C ASN A 70 -8.69 -2.10 4.83
N GLU A 71 -7.56 -2.24 4.15
CA GLU A 71 -7.48 -2.14 2.68
C GLU A 71 -8.36 -3.20 2.01
N ARG A 72 -8.38 -4.44 2.52
CA ARG A 72 -9.21 -5.50 1.93
C ARG A 72 -10.72 -5.28 2.07
N HIS A 73 -11.14 -4.59 3.13
CA HIS A 73 -12.57 -4.38 3.42
C HIS A 73 -13.06 -2.99 3.02
N ALA A 74 -12.16 -2.05 2.69
CA ALA A 74 -12.53 -0.75 2.17
C ALA A 74 -12.86 -0.84 0.65
N PRO A 75 -13.97 -0.25 0.18
CA PRO A 75 -14.26 -0.15 -1.25
C PRO A 75 -13.31 0.84 -1.95
N ASP A 76 -12.89 1.88 -1.22
CA ASP A 76 -11.97 2.92 -1.69
C ASP A 76 -10.50 2.58 -1.42
N LEU A 77 -9.61 3.23 -2.16
CA LEU A 77 -8.16 3.14 -1.99
C LEU A 77 -7.74 3.97 -0.76
N LEU A 78 -7.13 3.30 0.22
CA LEU A 78 -6.64 3.94 1.43
C LEU A 78 -5.25 4.57 1.22
N PRO A 79 -4.78 5.45 2.12
CA PRO A 79 -3.41 5.98 2.05
C PRO A 79 -2.34 4.89 2.17
N ALA A 80 -1.35 4.93 1.27
CA ALA A 80 -0.23 4.01 1.26
C ALA A 80 0.63 4.12 2.54
N GLN A 81 0.92 2.98 3.17
CA GLN A 81 1.74 2.91 4.38
C GLN A 81 3.24 2.73 4.04
N GLN A 82 3.80 3.67 3.29
CA GLN A 82 5.16 3.56 2.72
C GLN A 82 6.26 3.38 3.77
N VAL A 83 6.24 4.21 4.82
CA VAL A 83 7.26 4.19 5.89
C VAL A 83 7.22 2.88 6.66
N LEU A 84 6.01 2.42 7.03
CA LEU A 84 5.81 1.15 7.73
C LEU A 84 6.30 -0.04 6.89
N LEU A 85 5.96 -0.03 5.60
CA LEU A 85 6.34 -1.10 4.68
C LEU A 85 7.85 -1.14 4.46
N ALA A 86 8.50 0.01 4.27
CA ALA A 86 9.95 0.12 4.15
C ALA A 86 10.64 -0.49 5.38
N GLY A 87 10.20 -0.11 6.59
CA GLY A 87 10.77 -0.63 7.83
C GLY A 87 10.59 -2.15 8.00
N LEU A 88 9.44 -2.69 7.61
CA LEU A 88 9.19 -4.14 7.65
C LEU A 88 10.05 -4.89 6.63
N LEU A 89 10.22 -4.37 5.43
CA LEU A 89 11.06 -4.98 4.40
C LEU A 89 12.53 -4.99 4.81
N ASP A 90 13.02 -3.91 5.40
CA ASP A 90 14.36 -3.85 5.97
C ASP A 90 14.54 -4.88 7.09
N HIS A 91 13.52 -5.07 7.93
CA HIS A 91 13.55 -6.08 9.00
C HIS A 91 13.58 -7.50 8.44
N ILE A 92 12.73 -7.80 7.45
CA ILE A 92 12.71 -9.08 6.74
C ILE A 92 14.08 -9.38 6.16
N HIS A 93 14.70 -8.42 5.46
CA HIS A 93 16.02 -8.59 4.85
C HIS A 93 17.08 -8.98 5.88
N ARG A 94 17.19 -8.21 6.97
CA ARG A 94 18.16 -8.50 8.04
C ARG A 94 17.94 -9.86 8.68
N GLN A 95 16.68 -10.25 8.89
CA GLN A 95 16.35 -11.57 9.42
C GLN A 95 16.70 -12.69 8.44
N THR A 96 16.43 -12.50 7.14
CA THR A 96 16.82 -13.45 6.09
C THR A 96 18.33 -13.64 6.06
N ASP A 97 19.12 -12.57 6.07
CA ASP A 97 20.59 -12.64 6.10
C ASP A 97 21.10 -13.39 7.34
N THR A 98 20.48 -13.12 8.50
CA THR A 98 20.82 -13.77 9.76
C THR A 98 20.52 -15.27 9.70
N VAL A 99 19.35 -15.67 9.21
CA VAL A 99 18.98 -17.08 9.04
C VAL A 99 19.93 -17.77 8.06
N GLN A 100 20.28 -17.14 6.94
CA GLN A 100 21.24 -17.70 5.98
C GLN A 100 22.61 -17.93 6.63
N THR A 101 23.09 -16.97 7.42
CA THR A 101 24.36 -17.08 8.15
C THR A 101 24.33 -18.22 9.16
N LEU A 102 23.27 -18.32 9.97
CA LEU A 102 23.11 -19.37 10.98
C LEU A 102 22.95 -20.76 10.35
N ARG A 103 22.33 -20.87 9.17
CA ARG A 103 22.22 -22.12 8.42
C ARG A 103 23.56 -22.61 7.86
N ALA A 104 24.46 -21.69 7.54
CA ALA A 104 25.77 -22.01 7.00
C ALA A 104 26.77 -22.49 8.08
N ASP A 105 26.43 -22.34 9.36
CA ASP A 105 27.29 -22.76 10.48
C ASP A 105 27.23 -24.29 10.68
N PRO A 106 28.33 -25.03 10.41
CA PRO A 106 28.39 -26.48 10.57
C PRO A 106 28.40 -26.93 12.04
N SER A 107 28.54 -26.00 12.99
CA SER A 107 28.53 -26.27 14.42
C SER A 107 27.15 -26.10 15.07
N SER A 108 26.13 -25.73 14.29
CA SER A 108 24.75 -25.56 14.77
C SER A 108 24.15 -26.88 15.29
N SER A 109 23.46 -26.80 16.44
CA SER A 109 22.79 -27.96 17.03
C SER A 109 21.45 -28.28 16.34
N GLU A 110 20.89 -29.47 16.57
CA GLU A 110 19.54 -29.80 16.09
C GLU A 110 18.47 -28.85 16.64
N GLU A 111 18.64 -28.37 17.88
CA GLU A 111 17.75 -27.37 18.48
C GLU A 111 17.85 -26.02 17.75
N ASP A 112 19.06 -25.60 17.37
CA ASP A 112 19.25 -24.39 16.57
C ASP A 112 18.62 -24.52 15.20
N HIS A 113 18.74 -25.69 14.56
CA HIS A 113 18.10 -25.97 13.28
C HIS A 113 16.56 -25.83 13.37
N PHE A 114 15.95 -26.32 14.45
CA PHE A 114 14.52 -26.16 14.69
C PHE A 114 14.13 -24.68 14.88
N ARG A 115 14.90 -23.91 15.67
CA ARG A 115 14.66 -22.47 15.87
C ARG A 115 14.78 -21.70 14.55
N ILE A 116 15.79 -22.00 13.74
CA ILE A 116 15.98 -21.44 12.40
C ILE A 116 14.77 -21.74 11.49
N MET A 117 14.24 -22.96 11.53
CA MET A 117 13.04 -23.34 10.76
C MET A 117 11.82 -22.51 11.17
N LEU A 118 11.61 -22.28 12.46
CA LEU A 118 10.53 -21.43 12.96
C LEU A 118 10.66 -19.98 12.48
N VAL A 119 11.86 -19.40 12.57
CA VAL A 119 12.12 -18.03 12.10
C VAL A 119 11.91 -17.92 10.60
N GLN A 120 12.43 -18.87 9.81
CA GLN A 120 12.20 -18.89 8.35
C GLN A 120 10.71 -18.95 8.02
N THR A 121 9.95 -19.79 8.73
CA THR A 121 8.50 -19.91 8.52
C THR A 121 7.79 -18.60 8.82
N GLU A 122 8.20 -17.89 9.87
CA GLU A 122 7.63 -16.58 10.20
C GLU A 122 7.97 -15.52 9.14
N ILE A 123 9.20 -15.49 8.63
CA ILE A 123 9.59 -14.60 7.53
C ILE A 123 8.65 -14.79 6.33
N GLU A 124 8.37 -16.04 5.94
CA GLU A 124 7.47 -16.32 4.82
C GLU A 124 6.02 -15.88 5.08
N ARG A 125 5.54 -15.98 6.33
CA ARG A 125 4.22 -15.45 6.72
C ARG A 125 4.16 -13.94 6.59
N VAL A 126 5.21 -13.23 7.02
CA VAL A 126 5.28 -11.77 6.89
C VAL A 126 5.38 -11.36 5.42
N LYS A 127 6.22 -12.01 4.61
CA LYS A 127 6.29 -11.80 3.15
C LYS A 127 4.92 -11.98 2.50
N PHE A 128 4.16 -13.01 2.89
CA PHE A 128 2.81 -13.22 2.40
C PHE A 128 1.87 -12.03 2.69
N ILE A 129 1.91 -11.49 3.92
CA ILE A 129 1.08 -10.34 4.31
C ILE A 129 1.45 -9.11 3.47
N VAL A 130 2.75 -8.82 3.34
CA VAL A 130 3.27 -7.73 2.50
C VAL A 130 2.79 -7.87 1.04
N ARG A 131 2.98 -9.05 0.45
CA ARG A 131 2.50 -9.40 -0.89
C ARG A 131 0.99 -9.19 -1.03
N SER A 132 0.21 -9.67 -0.07
CA SER A 132 -1.24 -9.59 -0.11
C SER A 132 -1.73 -8.15 -0.01
N TYR A 133 -1.09 -7.32 0.82
CA TYR A 133 -1.37 -5.89 0.92
C TYR A 133 -1.13 -5.16 -0.40
N VAL A 134 0.07 -5.30 -0.99
CA VAL A 134 0.41 -4.64 -2.25
C VAL A 134 -0.51 -5.11 -3.39
N ARG A 135 -0.78 -6.41 -3.51
CA ARG A 135 -1.70 -6.93 -4.53
C ARG A 135 -3.12 -6.41 -4.39
N THR A 136 -3.61 -6.27 -3.16
CA THR A 136 -4.96 -5.73 -2.91
C THR A 136 -5.04 -4.28 -3.37
N ARG A 137 -3.98 -3.49 -3.11
CA ARG A 137 -3.90 -2.10 -3.58
C ARG A 137 -3.82 -2.01 -5.10
N LEU A 138 -2.93 -2.77 -5.73
CA LEU A 138 -2.79 -2.80 -7.20
C LEU A 138 -4.10 -3.20 -7.89
N PHE A 139 -4.83 -4.17 -7.34
CA PHE A 139 -6.13 -4.56 -7.87
C PHE A 139 -7.13 -3.38 -7.89
N LYS A 140 -7.20 -2.60 -6.81
CA LYS A 140 -8.06 -1.40 -6.76
C LYS A 140 -7.59 -0.31 -7.73
N ILE A 141 -6.27 -0.13 -7.83
CA ILE A 141 -5.66 0.86 -8.73
C ILE A 141 -5.98 0.52 -10.19
N GLU A 142 -5.80 -0.73 -10.60
CA GLU A 142 -6.09 -1.19 -11.96
C GLU A 142 -7.58 -1.07 -12.29
N LYS A 143 -8.45 -1.46 -11.36
CA LYS A 143 -9.91 -1.37 -11.52
C LYS A 143 -10.40 0.06 -11.78
N TYR A 144 -9.71 1.07 -11.24
CA TYR A 144 -10.10 2.47 -11.30
C TYR A 144 -9.04 3.38 -11.94
N ALA A 145 -8.15 2.82 -12.76
CA ALA A 145 -6.94 3.51 -13.23
C ALA A 145 -7.24 4.87 -13.89
N ARG A 146 -8.18 4.92 -14.84
CA ARG A 146 -8.59 6.18 -15.50
C ARG A 146 -9.14 7.23 -14.52
N PHE A 147 -9.98 6.79 -13.59
CA PHE A 147 -10.57 7.70 -12.61
C PHE A 147 -9.52 8.25 -11.66
N ILE A 148 -8.59 7.39 -11.21
CA ILE A 148 -7.47 7.76 -10.35
C ILE A 148 -6.49 8.72 -11.06
N THR A 149 -6.19 8.50 -12.35
CA THR A 149 -5.28 9.38 -13.10
C THR A 149 -5.86 10.77 -13.34
N MET A 150 -7.19 10.92 -13.31
CA MET A 150 -7.88 12.21 -13.41
C MET A 150 -8.10 12.90 -12.05
N ASN A 151 -8.05 12.16 -10.93
CA ASN A 151 -8.36 12.67 -9.60
C ASN A 151 -7.10 12.86 -8.74
N GLU A 152 -6.70 14.13 -8.52
CA GLU A 152 -5.50 14.48 -7.77
C GLU A 152 -5.55 14.02 -6.30
N GLU A 153 -6.73 13.99 -5.67
CA GLU A 153 -6.88 13.57 -4.28
C GLU A 153 -6.49 12.10 -4.08
N LEU A 154 -6.83 11.24 -5.05
CA LEU A 154 -6.49 9.82 -5.01
C LEU A 154 -5.02 9.57 -5.30
N GLN A 155 -4.38 10.40 -6.13
CA GLN A 155 -2.94 10.28 -6.41
C GLN A 155 -2.09 10.51 -5.17
N VAL A 156 -2.51 11.41 -4.26
CA VAL A 156 -1.82 11.65 -2.99
C VAL A 156 -1.83 10.42 -2.07
N ARG A 157 -2.82 9.53 -2.21
CA ARG A 157 -2.94 8.29 -1.42
C ARG A 157 -2.04 7.15 -1.93
N MET A 158 -1.34 7.35 -3.04
CA MET A 158 -0.55 6.33 -3.74
C MET A 158 0.95 6.59 -3.64
N THR A 159 1.74 5.53 -3.76
CA THR A 159 3.20 5.65 -3.95
C THR A 159 3.53 6.13 -5.36
N ALA A 160 4.73 6.67 -5.57
CA ALA A 160 5.17 7.10 -6.90
C ALA A 160 5.16 5.93 -7.91
N THR A 161 5.53 4.72 -7.48
CA THR A 161 5.49 3.52 -8.32
C THR A 161 4.07 3.10 -8.65
N GLU A 162 3.13 3.24 -7.70
CA GLU A 162 1.71 2.98 -7.92
C GLU A 162 1.10 3.96 -8.92
N GLN A 163 1.44 5.25 -8.82
CA GLN A 163 0.95 6.28 -9.76
C GLN A 163 1.44 6.00 -11.18
N GLU A 164 2.71 5.65 -11.32
CA GLU A 164 3.31 5.29 -12.60
C GLU A 164 2.69 4.01 -13.19
N HIS A 165 2.38 3.02 -12.34
CA HIS A 165 1.64 1.82 -12.75
C HIS A 165 0.23 2.16 -13.24
N ALA A 166 -0.50 3.02 -12.52
CA ALA A 166 -1.85 3.44 -12.88
C ALA A 166 -1.89 4.15 -14.24
N ARG A 167 -0.94 5.05 -14.50
CA ARG A 167 -0.82 5.76 -15.80
C ARG A 167 -0.59 4.78 -16.94
N ARG A 168 0.43 3.92 -16.84
CA ARG A 168 0.70 2.89 -17.85
C ARG A 168 -0.48 1.94 -18.06
N HIS A 169 -1.17 1.55 -16.99
CA HIS A 169 -2.32 0.66 -17.10
C HIS A 169 -3.51 1.33 -17.79
N ALA A 170 -3.77 2.61 -17.49
CA ALA A 170 -4.76 3.41 -18.20
C ALA A 170 -4.42 3.48 -19.69
N ASP A 171 -3.23 3.99 -20.04
CA ASP A 171 -2.79 4.15 -21.45
C ASP A 171 -2.89 2.84 -22.26
N LEU A 172 -2.44 1.73 -21.67
CA LEU A 172 -2.53 0.41 -22.30
C LEU A 172 -3.97 -0.02 -22.55
N THR A 173 -4.87 0.26 -21.60
CA THR A 173 -6.29 -0.08 -21.70
C THR A 173 -6.99 0.81 -22.74
N ASP A 174 -6.65 2.09 -22.78
CA ASP A 174 -7.09 3.07 -23.79
C ASP A 174 -6.72 2.63 -25.21
N GLU A 175 -5.45 2.31 -25.42
CA GLU A 175 -4.94 1.82 -26.69
C GLU A 175 -5.63 0.52 -27.10
N HIS A 176 -5.79 -0.42 -26.15
CA HIS A 176 -6.46 -1.68 -26.41
C HIS A 176 -7.92 -1.49 -26.84
N PHE A 177 -8.70 -0.67 -26.13
CA PHE A 177 -10.09 -0.38 -26.49
C PHE A 177 -10.17 0.32 -27.85
N PHE A 178 -9.27 1.28 -28.11
CA PHE A 178 -9.24 2.00 -29.37
C PHE A 178 -9.00 1.06 -30.55
N ASN A 179 -7.96 0.23 -30.48
CA ASN A 179 -7.59 -0.69 -31.54
C ASN A 179 -8.61 -1.82 -31.74
N SER A 180 -9.25 -2.28 -30.67
CA SER A 180 -10.16 -3.43 -30.73
C SER A 180 -11.58 -3.05 -31.18
N VAL A 181 -12.10 -1.91 -30.74
CA VAL A 181 -13.51 -1.54 -30.94
C VAL A 181 -13.68 -0.10 -31.42
N LEU A 182 -13.09 0.88 -30.72
CA LEU A 182 -13.51 2.28 -30.90
C LEU A 182 -13.13 2.85 -32.27
N GLN A 183 -12.02 2.42 -32.88
CA GLN A 183 -11.64 2.87 -34.21
C GLN A 183 -12.69 2.58 -35.28
N SER A 184 -13.48 1.51 -35.08
CA SER A 184 -14.54 1.08 -35.99
C SER A 184 -15.87 1.82 -35.77
N LEU A 185 -16.01 2.55 -34.66
CA LEU A 185 -17.22 3.31 -34.34
C LEU A 185 -17.25 4.66 -35.07
N PRO A 186 -18.43 5.27 -35.26
CA PRO A 186 -18.56 6.66 -35.69
C PRO A 186 -17.80 7.63 -34.77
N PRO A 187 -17.24 8.74 -35.29
CA PRO A 187 -16.47 9.72 -34.50
C PRO A 187 -17.07 10.13 -33.14
N PRO A 188 -18.38 10.43 -32.98
CA PRO A 188 -18.93 10.81 -31.68
C PRO A 188 -18.90 9.69 -30.63
N GLN A 189 -18.76 8.43 -31.03
CA GLN A 189 -18.79 7.26 -30.15
C GLN A 189 -17.38 6.70 -29.85
N ARG A 190 -16.32 7.38 -30.29
CA ARG A 190 -14.93 6.93 -30.06
C ARG A 190 -14.34 7.42 -28.74
N ALA A 191 -14.93 8.45 -28.15
CA ALA A 191 -14.48 9.00 -26.88
C ALA A 191 -14.84 8.06 -25.73
N LEU A 192 -13.92 7.91 -24.78
CA LEU A 192 -14.14 7.14 -23.55
C LEU A 192 -14.49 8.05 -22.36
N ASP A 193 -14.63 9.35 -22.63
CA ASP A 193 -14.60 10.42 -21.64
C ASP A 193 -16.02 10.93 -21.33
N GLU A 194 -17.06 10.14 -21.64
CA GLU A 194 -18.43 10.56 -21.37
C GLU A 194 -18.64 10.74 -19.86
N GLU A 195 -19.24 11.88 -19.52
CA GLU A 195 -19.46 12.50 -18.20
C GLU A 195 -20.29 11.65 -17.21
N GLY A 196 -20.59 10.40 -17.56
CA GLY A 196 -21.19 9.36 -16.73
C GLY A 196 -20.24 8.21 -16.39
N THR A 197 -18.93 8.39 -16.61
CA THR A 197 -17.89 7.40 -16.26
C THR A 197 -18.16 6.88 -14.86
N TYR A 198 -18.35 5.57 -14.75
CA TYR A 198 -18.56 4.81 -13.52
C TYR A 198 -17.73 5.41 -12.37
N GLN A 199 -18.36 6.24 -11.53
CA GLN A 199 -17.80 6.53 -10.23
C GLN A 199 -17.97 5.25 -9.44
N PRO A 200 -16.87 4.58 -9.05
CA PRO A 200 -17.01 3.45 -8.16
C PRO A 200 -17.83 3.88 -6.95
N ASN A 201 -18.81 3.05 -6.62
CA ASN A 201 -19.51 3.14 -5.35
C ASN A 201 -18.48 2.96 -4.22
N MET A 202 -17.86 4.05 -3.80
CA MET A 202 -16.94 4.10 -2.66
C MET A 202 -17.71 4.15 -1.32
N SER A 203 -19.04 4.03 -1.36
CA SER A 203 -19.96 4.03 -0.22
C SER A 203 -20.54 2.66 0.10
N GLU A 204 -19.96 1.58 -0.44
CA GLU A 204 -20.44 0.22 -0.17
C GLU A 204 -20.39 -0.07 1.34
N SER A 205 -21.46 -0.66 1.89
CA SER A 205 -21.61 -0.91 3.33
C SER A 205 -20.46 -1.79 3.83
N THR A 206 -19.48 -1.17 4.50
CA THR A 206 -18.37 -1.90 5.11
C THR A 206 -18.75 -2.32 6.53
N HIS A 207 -18.43 -3.57 6.87
CA HIS A 207 -18.63 -4.07 8.22
C HIS A 207 -17.57 -3.47 9.15
N PHE A 208 -17.94 -2.45 9.93
CA PHE A 208 -17.05 -1.80 10.89
C PHE A 208 -16.99 -2.60 12.20
N ILE A 209 -15.78 -2.98 12.63
CA ILE A 209 -15.55 -3.54 13.95
C ILE A 209 -14.89 -2.45 14.80
N ALA A 210 -15.67 -1.86 15.72
CA ALA A 210 -15.15 -0.87 16.65
C ALA A 210 -14.12 -1.53 17.59
N ARG A 211 -12.96 -0.87 17.77
CA ARG A 211 -12.04 -1.25 18.85
C ARG A 211 -12.60 -0.78 20.20
N PRO A 212 -12.45 -1.58 21.27
CA PRO A 212 -12.78 -1.18 22.63
C PRO A 212 -11.84 -0.09 23.15
#